data_AF-A0A7I9WK21-F1
#
_entry.id   AF-A0A7I9WK21-F1
#
_cell.length_a   1.000
_cell.length_b   1.000
_cell.length_c   1.000
_cell.angle_alpha   90.00
_cell.angle_beta   90.00
_cell.angle_gamma   90.00
#
_symmetry.space_group_name_H-M   'P 1'
#
loop_
_entity.id
_entity.type
_entity.pdbx_description
1 polymer ?
#
loop_
_entity_poly.entity_id
_entity_poly.type
_entity_poly.pdbx_seq_one_letter_code
_entity_poly.pdbx_strand_id
1 'polypeptide(L)'
;MSGALAAAAIGTAPAASADQIGYLVNVTVKPGYNFPNADAALKYGYLLCDRIRGGEPYPMLAQSIKDYFRTDEYGASYLLSQATGELCPAQIWALRQSAAGYTPQP
;
A
#
# COMPACT_ATOMS: atom_id res chain seq x y z
N MET A 1 46.33 -23.51 15.74
CA MET A 1 46.41 -22.11 15.31
C MET A 1 44.99 -21.67 15.01
N SER A 2 44.47 -20.75 15.83
CA SER A 2 43.07 -20.33 15.89
C SER A 2 42.66 -19.57 14.62
N GLY A 3 41.54 -19.94 14.00
CA GLY A 3 40.90 -19.19 12.92
C GLY A 3 39.59 -18.58 13.43
N ALA A 4 39.55 -17.25 13.51
CA ALA A 4 38.43 -16.48 14.05
C ALA A 4 37.16 -16.60 13.18
N LEU A 5 36.02 -16.88 13.81
CA LEU A 5 34.69 -16.75 13.22
C LEU A 5 34.35 -15.26 13.09
N ALA A 6 34.34 -14.74 11.87
CA ALA A 6 33.81 -13.41 11.59
C ALA A 6 32.28 -13.44 11.72
N ALA A 7 31.75 -12.85 12.80
CA ALA A 7 30.32 -12.64 12.97
C ALA A 7 29.88 -11.51 12.03
N ALA A 8 29.24 -11.85 10.91
CA ALA A 8 28.54 -10.88 10.08
C ALA A 8 27.33 -10.36 10.86
N ALA A 9 27.36 -9.09 11.27
CA ALA A 9 26.20 -8.43 11.86
C ALA A 9 25.15 -8.24 10.76
N ILE A 10 24.16 -9.13 10.71
CA ILE A 10 22.97 -8.97 9.87
C ILE A 10 22.14 -7.86 10.53
N GLY A 11 22.33 -6.62 10.10
CA GLY A 11 21.46 -5.51 10.49
C GLY A 11 20.06 -5.76 9.96
N THR A 12 19.09 -5.95 10.85
CA THR A 12 17.68 -5.95 10.46
C THR A 12 17.32 -4.53 10.04
N ALA A 13 16.85 -4.35 8.80
CA ALA A 13 16.32 -3.06 8.37
C ALA A 13 15.22 -2.61 9.36
N PRO A 14 15.20 -1.33 9.77
CA PRO A 14 14.14 -0.83 10.64
C PRO A 14 12.79 -1.07 9.98
N ALA A 15 11.80 -1.46 10.79
CA ALA A 15 10.43 -1.56 10.30
C ALA A 15 10.02 -0.20 9.74
N ALA A 16 9.63 -0.17 8.46
CA ALA A 16 9.05 1.02 7.87
C ALA A 16 7.85 1.45 8.72
N SER A 17 7.86 2.71 9.13
CA SER A 17 6.80 3.30 9.95
C SER A 17 5.79 4.00 9.06
N ALA A 18 4.56 4.18 9.54
CA ALA A 18 3.53 4.85 8.77
C ALA A 18 3.92 6.32 8.49
N ASP A 19 4.08 6.70 7.23
CA ASP A 19 4.32 8.06 6.77
C ASP A 19 3.02 8.69 6.23
N GLN A 20 2.27 9.29 7.15
CA GLN A 20 1.00 9.95 6.79
C GLN A 20 1.20 11.13 5.84
N ILE A 21 2.34 11.83 5.95
CA ILE A 21 2.62 13.02 5.14
C ILE A 21 2.93 12.62 3.69
N GLY A 22 3.80 11.63 3.47
CA GLY A 22 4.08 11.10 2.14
C GLY A 22 2.84 10.55 1.45
N TYR A 23 2.02 9.78 2.17
CA TYR A 23 0.73 9.32 1.65
C TYR A 23 -0.15 10.49 1.21
N LEU A 24 -0.35 11.49 2.08
CA LEU A 24 -1.20 12.64 1.77
C LEU A 24 -0.69 13.40 0.55
N VAL A 25 0.60 13.72 0.48
CA VAL A 25 1.18 14.42 -0.68
C VAL A 25 0.90 13.64 -1.97
N ASN A 26 1.11 12.32 -1.96
CA ASN A 26 0.95 11.49 -3.15
C ASN A 26 -0.51 11.36 -3.60
N VAL A 27 -1.47 11.29 -2.68
CA VAL A 27 -2.90 11.07 -3.03
C VAL A 27 -3.72 12.35 -3.15
N THR A 28 -3.32 13.46 -2.53
CA THR A 28 -4.05 14.74 -2.63
C THR A 28 -3.52 15.62 -3.75
N VAL A 29 -2.25 15.48 -4.14
CA VAL A 29 -1.68 16.22 -5.30
C VAL A 29 -2.01 15.53 -6.62
N LYS A 30 -2.13 14.20 -6.62
CA LYS A 30 -2.61 13.46 -7.80
C LYS A 30 -4.09 13.78 -8.05
N PRO A 31 -4.46 14.32 -9.22
CA PRO A 31 -5.86 14.52 -9.56
C PRO A 31 -6.58 13.16 -9.70
N GLY A 32 -7.84 13.09 -9.27
CA GLY A 32 -8.72 11.93 -9.50
C GLY A 32 -9.47 11.44 -8.27
N TYR A 33 -8.83 11.40 -7.09
CA TYR A 33 -9.50 10.85 -5.89
C TYR A 33 -10.42 11.86 -5.17
N ASN A 34 -10.24 13.17 -5.38
CA ASN A 34 -11.14 14.23 -4.87
C ASN A 34 -11.54 14.06 -3.39
N PHE A 35 -10.60 13.66 -2.53
CA PHE A 35 -10.86 13.57 -1.10
C PHE A 35 -11.29 14.94 -0.54
N PRO A 36 -12.32 15.00 0.32
CA PRO A 36 -12.85 16.26 0.82
C PRO A 36 -11.88 17.01 1.75
N ASN A 37 -10.94 16.28 2.40
CA ASN A 37 -9.85 16.80 3.21
C ASN A 37 -8.82 15.70 3.50
N ALA A 38 -7.71 16.06 4.15
CA ALA A 38 -6.63 15.16 4.51
C ALA A 38 -7.06 14.02 5.46
N ASP A 39 -7.92 14.30 6.44
CA ASP A 39 -8.42 13.28 7.37
C ASP A 39 -9.24 12.21 6.65
N ALA A 40 -10.08 12.60 5.69
CA ALA A 40 -10.83 11.66 4.86
C ALA A 40 -9.90 10.78 4.00
N ALA A 41 -8.83 11.36 3.44
CA ALA A 41 -7.83 10.60 2.68
C ALA A 41 -7.11 9.56 3.56
N LEU A 42 -6.69 9.96 4.77
CA LEU A 42 -6.03 9.06 5.73
C LEU A 42 -6.98 7.95 6.18
N LYS A 43 -8.22 8.29 6.54
CA LYS A 43 -9.24 7.29 6.92
C LYS A 43 -9.46 6.27 5.81
N TYR A 44 -9.55 6.71 4.56
CA TYR A 44 -9.68 5.79 3.43
C TYR A 44 -8.43 4.92 3.23
N GLY A 45 -7.22 5.50 3.37
CA GLY A 45 -5.97 4.75 3.29
C GLY A 45 -5.86 3.66 4.36
N TYR A 46 -6.19 3.98 5.61
CA TYR A 46 -6.23 3.01 6.70
C TYR A 46 -7.34 1.95 6.52
N LEU A 47 -8.50 2.33 5.98
CA LEU A 47 -9.55 1.38 5.61
C LEU A 47 -9.04 0.35 4.59
N LEU A 48 -8.27 0.78 3.58
CA LEU A 48 -7.64 -0.15 2.64
C LEU A 48 -6.65 -1.08 3.35
N CYS A 49 -5.81 -0.53 4.24
CA CYS A 49 -4.88 -1.33 5.04
C CYS A 49 -5.58 -2.40 5.89
N ASP A 50 -6.73 -2.07 6.48
CA ASP A 50 -7.53 -3.01 7.28
C ASP A 50 -8.15 -4.10 6.41
N ARG A 51 -8.66 -3.74 5.22
CA ARG A 51 -9.20 -4.72 4.25
C ARG A 51 -8.12 -5.69 3.76
N ILE A 52 -6.91 -5.19 3.46
CA ILE A 52 -5.76 -6.02 3.08
C ILE A 52 -5.36 -6.96 4.23
N ARG A 53 -5.32 -6.44 5.47
CA ARG A 53 -5.05 -7.27 6.66
C ARG A 53 -6.13 -8.33 6.87
N GLY A 54 -7.38 -8.01 6.52
CA GLY A 54 -8.51 -8.94 6.53
C GLY A 54 -8.47 -9.99 5.42
N GLY A 55 -7.48 -9.95 4.52
CA GLY A 55 -7.31 -10.92 3.43
C GLY A 55 -8.18 -10.64 2.21
N GLU A 56 -8.69 -9.41 2.05
CA GLU A 56 -9.46 -9.07 0.86
C GLU A 56 -8.58 -9.14 -0.40
N PRO A 57 -9.01 -9.84 -1.46
CA PRO A 57 -8.19 -10.06 -2.65
C PRO A 57 -8.04 -8.78 -3.47
N TYR A 58 -6.86 -8.59 -4.07
CA TYR A 58 -6.50 -7.43 -4.90
C TYR A 58 -7.57 -7.03 -5.92
N PRO A 59 -8.20 -7.94 -6.69
CA PRO A 59 -9.17 -7.55 -7.71
C PRO A 59 -10.41 -6.86 -7.13
N MET A 60 -10.85 -7.26 -5.93
CA MET A 60 -12.00 -6.63 -5.26
C MET A 60 -11.64 -5.25 -4.72
N LEU A 61 -10.45 -5.11 -4.15
CA LEU A 61 -9.93 -3.82 -3.70
C LEU A 61 -9.80 -2.84 -4.88
N ALA A 62 -9.16 -3.28 -5.96
CA ALA A 62 -8.97 -2.49 -7.17
C ALA A 62 -10.30 -2.07 -7.77
N GLN A 63 -11.27 -3.00 -7.91
CA GLN A 63 -12.60 -2.68 -8.43
C GLN A 63 -13.35 -1.68 -7.54
N SER A 64 -13.31 -1.86 -6.22
CA SER A 64 -13.92 -0.95 -5.26
C SER A 64 -13.37 0.48 -5.38
N ILE A 65 -12.07 0.64 -5.62
CA ILE A 65 -11.43 1.94 -5.82
C ILE A 65 -11.85 2.55 -7.17
N LYS A 66 -11.83 1.75 -8.24
CA LYS A 66 -12.27 2.19 -9.59
C LYS A 66 -13.71 2.69 -9.56
N ASP A 67 -14.61 1.97 -8.91
CA ASP A 67 -16.02 2.33 -8.84
C ASP A 67 -16.24 3.61 -8.01
N TYR A 68 -15.57 3.71 -6.86
CA TYR A 68 -15.74 4.84 -5.94
C TYR A 68 -15.17 6.14 -6.50
N PHE A 69 -13.96 6.12 -7.05
CA PHE A 69 -13.30 7.31 -7.58
C PHE A 69 -13.47 7.51 -9.08
N ARG A 70 -14.19 6.62 -9.76
CA ARG A 70 -14.32 6.62 -11.24
C ARG A 70 -12.95 6.69 -11.92
N THR A 71 -11.99 5.90 -11.42
CA THR A 71 -10.61 5.87 -11.87
C THR A 71 -10.30 4.59 -12.67
N ASP A 72 -9.18 4.59 -13.39
CA ASP A 72 -8.70 3.43 -14.14
C ASP A 72 -7.89 2.46 -13.25
N GLU A 73 -7.42 1.37 -13.83
CA GLU A 73 -6.60 0.40 -13.10
C GLU A 73 -5.32 1.03 -12.55
N TYR A 74 -4.72 1.98 -13.28
CA TYR A 74 -3.53 2.67 -12.84
C TYR A 74 -3.80 3.49 -11.58
N GLY A 75 -4.92 4.23 -11.53
CA GLY A 75 -5.36 4.94 -10.34
C GLY A 75 -5.64 4.00 -9.17
N ALA A 76 -6.30 2.86 -9.41
CA ALA A 76 -6.54 1.90 -8.33
C ALA A 76 -5.25 1.29 -7.76
N SER A 77 -4.37 0.83 -8.65
CA SER A 77 -3.07 0.25 -8.32
C SER A 77 -2.16 1.24 -7.60
N TYR A 78 -2.17 2.50 -8.04
CA TYR A 78 -1.41 3.57 -7.42
C TYR A 78 -1.88 3.81 -5.97
N LEU A 79 -3.19 3.96 -5.74
CA LEU A 79 -3.72 4.22 -4.40
C LEU A 79 -3.42 3.06 -3.44
N LEU A 80 -3.56 1.80 -3.88
CA LEU A 80 -3.20 0.62 -3.09
C LEU A 80 -1.71 0.60 -2.75
N SER A 81 -0.85 0.93 -3.72
CA SER A 81 0.60 0.99 -3.51
C SER A 81 0.98 2.11 -2.54
N GLN A 82 0.31 3.26 -2.62
CA GLN A 82 0.52 4.37 -1.68
C GLN A 82 0.07 4.01 -0.27
N ALA A 83 -1.14 3.47 -0.11
CA ALA A 83 -1.63 3.06 1.21
C ALA A 83 -0.74 1.99 1.85
N THR A 84 -0.33 0.97 1.08
CA THR A 84 0.54 -0.10 1.62
C THR A 84 1.99 0.34 1.83
N GLY A 85 2.56 1.13 0.93
CA GLY A 85 3.93 1.62 1.05
C GLY A 85 4.09 2.60 2.21
N GLU A 86 3.15 3.53 2.33
CA GLU A 86 3.27 4.65 3.27
C GLU A 86 2.56 4.38 4.59
N LEU A 87 1.37 3.76 4.63
CA LEU A 87 0.58 3.65 5.87
C LEU A 87 0.68 2.28 6.54
N CYS A 88 0.81 1.20 5.77
CA CYS A 88 0.84 -0.17 6.30
C CYS A 88 1.88 -1.06 5.61
N PRO A 89 3.18 -0.74 5.74
CA PRO A 89 4.26 -1.47 5.07
C PRO A 89 4.35 -2.95 5.44
N ALA A 90 3.88 -3.31 6.64
CA ALA A 90 3.75 -4.71 7.07
C ALA A 90 2.83 -5.55 6.14
N GLN A 91 1.94 -4.90 5.38
CA GLN A 91 0.96 -5.55 4.50
C GLN A 91 1.37 -5.61 3.03
N ILE A 92 2.54 -5.10 2.65
CA ILE A 92 3.02 -5.11 1.26
C ILE A 92 3.05 -6.54 0.71
N TRP A 93 3.54 -7.50 1.49
CA TRP A 93 3.59 -8.91 1.07
C TRP A 93 2.19 -9.51 0.89
N ALA A 94 1.26 -9.23 1.79
CA ALA A 94 -0.12 -9.70 1.68
C ALA A 94 -0.79 -9.16 0.41
N LEU A 95 -0.63 -7.85 0.13
CA LEU A 95 -1.16 -7.25 -1.09
C LEU A 95 -0.54 -7.90 -2.34
N ARG A 96 0.79 -8.05 -2.40
CA ARG A 96 1.49 -8.66 -3.55
C ARG A 96 1.04 -10.08 -3.81
N GLN A 97 0.89 -10.88 -2.76
CA GLN A 97 0.43 -12.25 -2.88
C GLN A 97 -1.02 -12.31 -3.36
N SER A 98 -1.87 -11.40 -2.89
CA SER A 98 -3.27 -11.30 -3.35
C SER A 98 -3.42 -10.83 -4.80
N ALA A 99 -2.40 -10.18 -5.36
CA ALA A 99 -2.33 -9.76 -6.75
C ALA A 99 -1.70 -10.81 -7.69
N ALA A 100 -1.24 -11.95 -7.16
CA ALA A 100 -0.58 -12.97 -7.97
C ALA A 100 -1.51 -13.52 -9.05
N GLY A 101 -1.06 -13.49 -10.31
CA GLY A 101 -1.85 -13.92 -11.46
C GLY A 101 -2.96 -12.95 -11.86
N TYR A 102 -3.07 -11.78 -11.21
CA TYR A 102 -4.03 -10.76 -11.60
C TYR A 102 -3.62 -10.11 -12.93
N THR A 103 -4.52 -10.17 -13.90
CA THR A 103 -4.42 -9.42 -15.15
C THR A 103 -5.49 -8.34 -15.16
N PRO A 104 -5.11 -7.05 -15.19
CA PRO A 104 -6.03 -5.95 -15.42
C PRO A 104 -6.92 -6.22 -16.62
N GLN A 105 -8.22 -5.99 -16.46
CA GLN A 105 -9.13 -5.94 -17.59
C GLN A 105 -9.00 -4.57 -18.26
N PRO A 106 -8.95 -4.51 -19.61
CA PRO A 106 -8.86 -3.25 -20.35
C PRO A 106 -10.08 -2.36 -20.19
#